data_AF-A0ABD1C683-F1
#
_entry.id   AF-A0ABD1C683-F1
#
_cell.length_a   1.000
_cell.length_b   1.000
_cell.length_c   1.000
_cell.angle_alpha   90.00
_cell.angle_beta   90.00
_cell.angle_gamma   90.00
#
_symmetry.space_group_name_H-M   'P 1'
#
loop_
_entity.id
_entity.type
_entity.pdbx_description
1 polymer ?
#
loop_
_entity_poly.entity_id
_entity_poly.type
_entity_poly.pdbx_seq_one_letter_code
_entity_poly.pdbx_strand_id
1 'polypeptide(L)'
;MKAVVSKLHYSSTEEEMIVRRRPHMVNGGGFVVTDRKEKVVFKIDGCGVLGTRGELVLRDGDGDDLLLIHKKGGMVQALSIHNKWRGYSYDYQGSPQPVFTLRDPKHSCFSITGSIRISVQPGNCYFDVRGYFPDRDCSIIDSTGNVIAQIREWIIGSRDIYKVVVKASVDKAFVFGVIAVLDYIYGESTRC
;
A
#
# COMPACT_ATOMS: atom_id res chain seq x y z
N MET A 1 13.17 -11.16 6.52
CA MET A 1 11.79 -11.49 6.12
C MET A 1 11.82 -12.19 4.74
N LYS A 2 10.88 -13.08 4.41
CA LYS A 2 10.73 -13.59 3.03
C LYS A 2 10.05 -12.50 2.19
N ALA A 3 10.44 -12.36 0.91
CA ALA A 3 9.79 -11.42 0.00
C ALA A 3 8.30 -11.74 -0.14
N VAL A 4 7.49 -10.69 -0.10
CA VAL A 4 6.04 -10.78 -0.23
C VAL A 4 5.66 -10.67 -1.70
N VAL A 5 6.22 -9.69 -2.41
CA VAL A 5 6.02 -9.44 -3.83
C VAL A 5 7.24 -9.88 -4.62
N SER A 6 8.42 -9.32 -4.32
CA SER A 6 9.66 -9.67 -5.04
C SER A 6 10.91 -9.33 -4.24
N LYS A 7 11.93 -10.19 -4.33
CA LYS A 7 13.25 -9.95 -3.73
C LYS A 7 14.02 -8.81 -4.43
N LEU A 8 13.66 -8.47 -5.66
CA LEU A 8 14.32 -7.42 -6.44
C LEU A 8 14.15 -6.03 -5.82
N HIS A 9 13.14 -5.86 -4.96
CA HIS A 9 12.85 -4.59 -4.30
C HIS A 9 13.32 -4.55 -2.85
N TYR A 10 14.33 -5.34 -2.51
CA TYR A 10 15.01 -5.30 -1.21
C TYR A 10 16.19 -4.32 -1.27
N SER A 11 16.49 -3.70 -0.14
CA SER A 11 17.77 -2.99 0.05
C SER A 11 18.52 -3.58 1.24
N SER A 12 19.85 -3.60 1.18
CA SER A 12 20.70 -4.01 2.30
C SER A 12 20.76 -2.97 3.40
N THR A 13 20.32 -1.73 3.12
CA THR A 13 20.30 -0.61 4.06
C THR A 13 18.89 -0.05 4.17
N GLU A 14 18.65 0.75 5.21
CA GLU A 14 17.45 1.57 5.29
C GLU A 14 17.44 2.60 4.16
N GLU A 15 16.26 2.80 3.55
CA GLU A 15 16.08 3.73 2.45
C GLU A 15 14.91 4.68 2.71
N GLU A 16 15.11 5.95 2.36
CA GLU A 16 14.07 6.95 2.35
C GLU A 16 13.63 7.18 0.92
N MET A 17 12.32 7.13 0.71
CA MET A 17 11.67 7.36 -0.57
C MET A 17 10.68 8.51 -0.44
N ILE A 18 10.53 9.25 -1.52
CA ILE A 18 9.60 10.38 -1.61
C ILE A 18 8.38 9.91 -2.39
N VAL A 19 7.20 10.14 -1.81
CA VAL A 19 5.93 9.89 -2.47
C VAL A 19 5.34 11.22 -2.89
N ARG A 20 4.96 11.32 -4.16
CA ARG A 20 4.25 12.45 -4.73
C ARG A 20 2.89 12.00 -5.26
N ARG A 21 1.83 12.50 -4.65
CA ARG A 21 0.45 12.28 -5.09
C ARG A 21 0.21 12.94 -6.45
N ARG A 22 -0.59 12.28 -7.28
CA ARG A 22 -1.15 12.81 -8.51
C ARG A 22 -2.62 13.15 -8.24
N PRO A 23 -3.05 14.40 -8.47
CA PRO A 23 -4.46 14.77 -8.37
C PRO A 23 -5.33 14.01 -9.38
N HIS A 24 -6.61 13.79 -9.07
CA HIS A 24 -7.54 13.04 -9.94
C HIS A 24 -7.68 13.60 -11.35
N MET A 25 -7.57 14.93 -11.52
CA MET A 25 -7.61 15.58 -12.84
C MET A 25 -6.41 15.21 -13.72
N VAL A 26 -5.36 14.64 -13.14
CA VAL A 26 -4.14 14.20 -13.84
C VAL A 26 -4.18 12.69 -13.99
N ASN A 27 -4.60 12.22 -15.16
CA ASN A 27 -4.66 10.80 -15.53
C ASN A 27 -5.41 9.91 -14.53
N GLY A 28 -6.42 10.42 -13.82
CA GLY A 28 -7.23 9.63 -12.89
C GLY A 28 -6.64 9.46 -11.48
N GLY A 29 -5.54 10.15 -11.15
CA GLY A 29 -4.96 10.18 -9.80
C GLY A 29 -3.82 9.19 -9.57
N GLY A 30 -3.72 8.63 -8.36
CA GLY A 30 -2.62 7.76 -7.93
C GLY A 30 -1.40 8.51 -7.39
N PHE A 31 -0.25 7.86 -7.29
CA PHE A 31 0.98 8.51 -6.81
C PHE A 31 2.23 7.88 -7.40
N VAL A 32 3.34 8.63 -7.35
CA VAL A 32 4.65 8.22 -7.84
C VAL A 32 5.62 8.18 -6.66
N VAL A 33 6.47 7.15 -6.64
CA VAL A 33 7.51 6.96 -5.63
C VAL A 33 8.86 7.17 -6.29
N THR A 34 9.70 8.02 -5.70
CA THR A 34 11.08 8.23 -6.13
C THR A 34 12.07 7.92 -5.02
N ASP A 35 13.30 7.57 -5.40
CA ASP A 35 14.43 7.57 -4.47
C ASP A 35 14.93 9.01 -4.20
N ARG A 36 15.99 9.15 -3.40
CA ARG A 36 16.64 10.43 -3.10
C ARG A 36 17.31 11.12 -4.30
N LYS A 37 17.52 10.39 -5.40
CA LYS A 37 18.07 10.90 -6.66
C LYS A 37 16.97 11.24 -7.67
N GLU A 38 15.73 11.30 -7.20
CA GLU A 38 14.53 11.56 -8.01
C GLU A 38 14.26 10.50 -9.10
N LYS A 39 14.93 9.33 -9.02
CA LYS A 39 14.62 8.22 -9.92
C LYS A 39 13.30 7.60 -9.51
N VAL A 40 12.39 7.44 -10.48
CA VAL A 40 11.12 6.74 -10.26
C VAL A 40 11.39 5.27 -9.94
N VAL A 41 10.88 4.84 -8.79
CA VAL A 41 10.97 3.46 -8.30
C VAL A 41 9.64 2.74 -8.51
N PHE A 42 8.53 3.41 -8.24
CA PHE A 42 7.20 2.84 -8.43
C PHE A 42 6.19 3.88 -8.93
N LYS A 43 5.18 3.41 -9.65
CA LYS A 43 3.98 4.15 -10.04
C LYS A 43 2.76 3.40 -9.54
N ILE A 44 1.87 4.09 -8.84
CA ILE A 44 0.65 3.50 -8.29
C ILE A 44 -0.54 4.13 -8.98
N ASP A 45 -1.35 3.29 -9.62
CA ASP A 45 -2.59 3.64 -10.27
C ASP A 45 -3.77 3.14 -9.43
N GLY A 46 -4.77 4.00 -9.26
CA GLY A 46 -6.00 3.68 -8.56
C GLY A 46 -7.21 3.55 -9.48
N CYS A 47 -8.41 3.48 -8.92
CA CYS A 47 -9.60 3.21 -9.73
C CYS A 47 -9.99 4.33 -10.69
N GLY A 48 -9.58 5.57 -10.44
CA GLY A 48 -9.74 6.65 -11.43
C GLY A 48 -8.93 6.42 -12.71
N VAL A 49 -7.80 5.73 -12.61
CA VAL A 49 -6.96 5.35 -13.76
C VAL A 49 -7.45 4.05 -14.40
N LEU A 50 -7.80 3.07 -13.56
CA LEU A 50 -8.15 1.71 -14.01
C LEU A 50 -9.61 1.57 -14.48
N GLY A 51 -10.48 2.53 -14.12
CA GLY A 51 -11.91 2.49 -14.44
C GLY A 51 -12.73 1.53 -13.56
N THR A 52 -12.09 0.73 -12.71
CA THR A 52 -12.77 -0.26 -11.86
C THR A 52 -12.62 0.09 -10.39
N ARG A 53 -13.75 0.36 -9.72
CA ARG A 53 -13.77 0.72 -8.28
C ARG A 53 -13.16 -0.39 -7.42
N GLY A 54 -12.25 -0.01 -6.54
CA GLY A 54 -11.57 -0.93 -5.63
C GLY A 54 -10.44 -1.74 -6.27
N GLU A 55 -10.01 -1.38 -7.48
CA GLU A 55 -8.79 -1.92 -8.08
C GLU A 55 -7.65 -0.90 -7.96
N LEU A 56 -6.45 -1.41 -7.70
CA LEU A 56 -5.20 -0.66 -7.67
C LEU A 56 -4.12 -1.49 -8.37
N VAL A 57 -3.18 -0.83 -9.04
CA VAL A 57 -2.00 -1.47 -9.64
C VAL A 57 -0.76 -0.72 -9.20
N LEU A 58 0.24 -1.47 -8.72
CA LEU A 58 1.59 -0.97 -8.48
C LEU A 58 2.49 -1.49 -9.59
N ARG A 59 3.15 -0.55 -10.27
CA ARG A 59 4.16 -0.79 -11.31
C ARG A 59 5.54 -0.35 -10.87
N ASP A 60 6.58 -0.92 -11.45
CA ASP A 60 7.93 -0.43 -11.27
C ASP A 60 8.21 0.88 -12.06
N GLY A 61 9.49 1.30 -12.05
CA GLY A 61 9.92 2.51 -12.75
C GLY A 61 9.80 2.41 -14.28
N ASP A 62 9.98 1.21 -14.83
CA ASP A 62 9.97 0.91 -16.25
C ASP A 62 8.53 0.73 -16.77
N GLY A 63 7.59 0.43 -15.88
CA GLY A 63 6.16 0.35 -16.16
C GLY A 63 5.61 -1.08 -16.13
N ASP A 64 6.37 -2.04 -15.63
CA ASP A 64 5.89 -3.42 -15.49
C ASP A 64 5.01 -3.58 -14.25
N ASP A 65 3.91 -4.32 -14.40
CA ASP A 65 2.97 -4.60 -13.31
C ASP A 65 3.61 -5.55 -12.28
N LEU A 66 3.75 -5.08 -11.04
CA LEU A 66 4.30 -5.88 -9.94
C LEU A 66 3.22 -6.47 -9.03
N LEU A 67 2.15 -5.70 -8.80
CA LEU A 67 1.13 -6.05 -7.84
C LEU A 67 -0.22 -5.48 -8.25
N LEU A 68 -1.20 -6.38 -8.37
CA LEU A 68 -2.60 -6.05 -8.57
C LEU A 68 -3.33 -6.19 -7.23
N ILE A 69 -4.10 -5.18 -6.82
CA ILE A 69 -4.80 -5.18 -5.54
C ILE A 69 -6.29 -4.96 -5.77
N HIS A 70 -7.11 -5.85 -5.22
CA HIS A 70 -8.56 -5.75 -5.31
C HIS A 70 -9.23 -5.66 -3.94
N LYS A 71 -10.24 -4.81 -3.86
CA LYS A 71 -11.23 -4.79 -2.80
C LYS A 71 -12.23 -5.93 -3.03
N LYS A 72 -12.23 -6.94 -2.17
CA LYS A 72 -13.33 -7.91 -2.08
C LYS A 72 -14.44 -7.34 -1.21
N GLY A 73 -15.59 -7.06 -1.84
CA GLY A 73 -16.85 -6.85 -1.15
C GLY A 73 -17.38 -8.18 -0.61
N GLY A 74 -18.14 -8.13 0.48
CA GLY A 74 -18.87 -9.29 0.98
C GLY A 74 -19.85 -9.81 -0.07
N MET A 75 -19.72 -11.08 -0.49
CA MET A 75 -20.65 -11.73 -1.45
C MET A 75 -22.08 -11.93 -0.92
N VAL A 76 -22.41 -11.36 0.24
CA VAL A 76 -23.77 -11.29 0.78
C VAL A 76 -23.86 -10.00 1.57
N GLN A 77 -24.85 -9.15 1.26
CA GLN A 77 -25.14 -7.90 1.99
C GLN A 77 -25.41 -8.12 3.49
N ALA A 78 -25.52 -9.37 3.95
CA ALA A 78 -25.85 -9.71 5.34
C ALA A 78 -24.70 -10.33 6.17
N LEU A 79 -23.55 -10.76 5.61
CA LEU A 79 -22.58 -11.58 6.38
C LEU A 79 -21.09 -11.25 6.26
N SER A 80 -20.66 -10.28 5.45
CA SER A 80 -19.25 -9.85 5.46
C SER A 80 -19.14 -8.36 5.76
N ILE A 81 -19.04 -8.08 7.05
CA ILE A 81 -18.98 -6.75 7.69
C ILE A 81 -17.58 -6.10 7.54
N HIS A 82 -16.65 -6.75 6.84
CA HIS A 82 -15.27 -6.28 6.67
C HIS A 82 -14.93 -6.14 5.18
N ASN A 83 -14.56 -4.94 4.74
CA ASN A 83 -13.87 -4.78 3.46
C ASN A 83 -12.51 -5.47 3.58
N LYS A 84 -12.19 -6.35 2.63
CA LYS A 84 -10.88 -6.99 2.55
C LYS A 84 -10.21 -6.57 1.27
N TRP A 85 -8.96 -6.18 1.36
CA TRP A 85 -8.10 -5.89 0.22
C TRP A 85 -7.14 -7.05 0.05
N ARG A 86 -7.00 -7.55 -1.17
CA ARG A 86 -6.08 -8.65 -1.47
C ARG A 86 -5.13 -8.22 -2.57
N GLY A 87 -3.83 -8.31 -2.29
CA GLY A 87 -2.77 -8.10 -3.26
C GLY A 87 -2.39 -9.42 -3.94
N TYR A 88 -2.15 -9.37 -5.23
CA TYR A 88 -1.77 -10.49 -6.08
C TYR A 88 -0.49 -10.13 -6.85
N SER A 89 0.52 -10.97 -6.75
CA SER A 89 1.64 -10.98 -7.67
C SER A 89 1.38 -11.99 -8.78
N TYR A 90 2.24 -12.03 -9.80
CA TYR A 90 2.17 -13.04 -10.85
C TYR A 90 3.36 -13.98 -10.75
N ASP A 91 3.12 -15.28 -10.96
CA ASP A 91 4.20 -16.23 -11.14
C ASP A 91 4.78 -16.16 -12.57
N TYR A 92 5.77 -17.00 -12.85
CA TYR A 92 6.42 -17.07 -14.17
C TYR A 92 5.48 -17.55 -15.29
N GLN A 93 4.32 -18.13 -14.96
CA GLN A 93 3.29 -18.52 -15.92
C GLN A 93 2.22 -17.44 -16.10
N GLY A 94 2.37 -16.29 -15.41
CA GLY A 94 1.39 -15.21 -15.41
C GLY A 94 0.15 -15.51 -14.57
N SER A 95 0.18 -16.53 -13.71
CA SER A 95 -0.96 -16.86 -12.86
C SER A 95 -0.97 -15.98 -11.60
N PRO A 96 -2.13 -15.38 -11.23
CA PRO A 96 -2.20 -14.49 -10.08
C PRO A 96 -2.11 -15.27 -8.77
N GLN A 97 -1.12 -14.94 -7.95
CA GLN A 97 -0.85 -15.55 -6.65
C GLN A 97 -1.14 -14.55 -5.52
N PRO A 98 -2.00 -14.89 -4.54
CA PRO A 98 -2.29 -13.98 -3.43
C PRO A 98 -1.08 -13.85 -2.50
N VAL A 99 -0.62 -12.63 -2.29
CA VAL A 99 0.60 -12.36 -1.49
C VAL A 99 0.29 -11.69 -0.15
N PHE A 100 -0.75 -10.87 -0.08
CA PHE A 100 -1.25 -10.34 1.19
C PHE A 100 -2.76 -10.09 1.19
N THR A 101 -3.33 -9.98 2.39
CA THR A 101 -4.68 -9.51 2.63
C THR A 101 -4.68 -8.48 3.75
N LEU A 102 -5.16 -7.27 3.45
CA LEU A 102 -5.36 -6.18 4.40
C LEU A 102 -6.84 -6.10 4.78
N ARG A 103 -7.13 -6.04 6.08
CA ARG A 103 -8.50 -5.91 6.60
C ARG A 103 -8.75 -4.48 7.04
N ASP A 104 -9.74 -3.88 6.39
CA ASP A 104 -10.23 -2.54 6.72
C ASP A 104 -10.90 -2.57 8.11
N PRO A 105 -10.47 -1.75 9.08
CA PRO A 105 -11.15 -1.62 10.36
C PRO A 105 -12.55 -1.07 10.14
N LYS A 106 -13.50 -1.43 11.01
CA LYS A 106 -14.89 -0.98 10.89
C LYS A 106 -14.94 0.55 10.81
N HIS A 107 -15.65 1.09 9.82
CA HIS A 107 -16.28 2.41 9.96
C HIS A 107 -17.51 2.25 10.85
N SER A 108 -17.35 2.13 12.17
CA SER A 108 -18.47 2.49 13.05
C SER A 108 -18.60 4.01 13.00
N CYS A 109 -19.82 4.53 13.00
CA CYS A 109 -20.12 5.96 12.83
C CYS A 109 -19.48 6.89 13.89
N PHE A 110 -18.64 6.38 14.78
CA PHE A 110 -18.12 7.08 15.94
C PHE A 110 -16.61 6.89 16.21
N SER A 111 -15.84 6.16 15.40
CA SER A 111 -14.36 6.20 15.38
C SER A 111 -13.71 5.10 14.53
N ILE A 112 -12.58 5.40 13.89
CA ILE A 112 -11.61 4.37 13.45
C ILE A 112 -10.80 3.98 14.70
N THR A 113 -11.28 3.00 15.48
CA THR A 113 -10.63 2.53 16.71
C THR A 113 -9.82 1.24 16.52
N GLY A 114 -9.79 0.67 15.31
CA GLY A 114 -9.10 -0.59 15.02
C GLY A 114 -7.76 -0.40 14.31
N SER A 115 -6.73 -1.17 14.70
CA SER A 115 -5.51 -1.28 13.91
C SER A 115 -5.78 -1.99 12.58
N ILE A 116 -5.24 -1.47 11.48
CA ILE A 116 -5.32 -2.12 10.16
C ILE A 116 -4.36 -3.30 10.18
N ARG A 117 -4.88 -4.52 10.06
CA ARG A 117 -4.07 -5.74 10.03
C ARG A 117 -3.86 -6.23 8.60
N ILE A 118 -2.60 -6.49 8.25
CA ILE A 118 -2.17 -7.13 7.01
C ILE A 118 -1.70 -8.54 7.32
N SER A 119 -2.24 -9.52 6.63
CA SER A 119 -1.78 -10.92 6.68
C SER A 119 -1.06 -11.26 5.38
N VAL A 120 0.09 -11.91 5.46
CA VAL A 120 0.90 -12.31 4.29
C VAL A 120 0.81 -13.81 4.08
N GLN A 121 0.73 -14.22 2.82
CA GLN A 121 0.73 -15.62 2.41
C GLN A 121 1.79 -15.86 1.32
N PRO A 122 2.44 -17.03 1.30
CA PRO A 122 2.45 -18.08 2.32
C PRO A 122 3.36 -17.70 3.49
N GLY A 123 2.94 -17.91 4.73
CA GLY A 123 3.83 -17.67 5.89
C GLY A 123 3.19 -17.39 7.24
N ASN A 124 1.86 -17.22 7.32
CA ASN A 124 1.14 -16.91 8.56
C ASN A 124 1.74 -15.73 9.36
N CYS A 125 2.48 -14.83 8.71
CA CYS A 125 2.97 -13.61 9.33
C CYS A 125 1.95 -12.49 9.12
N TYR A 126 1.95 -11.52 10.04
CA TYR A 126 1.09 -10.37 9.97
C TYR A 126 1.85 -9.10 10.32
N PHE A 127 1.28 -7.99 9.85
CA PHE A 127 1.72 -6.64 10.10
C PHE A 127 0.52 -5.85 10.58
N ASP A 128 0.76 -4.84 11.40
CA ASP A 128 -0.25 -3.87 11.81
C ASP A 128 0.18 -2.47 11.35
N VAL A 129 -0.77 -1.67 10.91
CA VAL A 129 -0.58 -0.22 10.76
C VAL A 129 -0.95 0.45 12.07
N ARG A 130 -0.04 1.24 12.62
CA ARG A 130 -0.26 2.09 13.79
C ARG A 130 -0.11 3.56 13.44
N GLY A 131 -0.84 4.42 14.15
CA GLY A 131 -0.91 5.85 13.85
C GLY A 131 -2.02 6.18 12.85
N TYR A 132 -1.94 7.37 12.25
CA TYR A 132 -2.98 7.92 11.38
C TYR A 132 -2.40 8.37 10.04
N PHE A 133 -2.83 7.71 8.96
CA PHE A 133 -2.27 7.91 7.62
C PHE A 133 -2.53 9.31 7.02
N PRO A 134 -3.72 9.93 7.18
CA PRO A 134 -3.98 11.26 6.65
C PRO A 134 -3.05 12.36 7.21
N ASP A 135 -2.61 12.21 8.46
CA ASP A 135 -1.65 13.12 9.09
C ASP A 135 -0.19 12.77 8.75
N ARG A 136 0.02 11.76 7.88
CA ARG A 136 1.32 11.19 7.56
C ARG A 136 2.12 10.81 8.81
N ASP A 137 1.44 10.37 9.86
CA ASP A 137 2.07 9.89 11.09
C ASP A 137 1.61 8.46 11.35
N CYS A 138 2.12 7.54 10.55
CA CYS A 138 1.82 6.12 10.71
C CYS A 138 3.01 5.22 10.36
N SER A 139 2.99 4.03 10.92
CA SER A 139 4.05 3.03 10.77
C SER A 139 3.45 1.67 10.46
N ILE A 140 4.14 0.91 9.61
CA ILE A 140 3.87 -0.51 9.38
C ILE A 140 4.80 -1.29 10.31
N ILE A 141 4.21 -2.12 11.16
CA ILE A 141 4.90 -2.83 12.24
C ILE A 141 4.72 -4.32 12.04
N ASP A 142 5.79 -5.09 12.20
CA ASP A 142 5.74 -6.55 12.12
C ASP A 142 5.12 -7.20 13.36
N SER A 143 4.89 -8.51 13.30
CA SER A 143 4.31 -9.28 14.40
C SER A 143 5.15 -9.27 15.70
N THR A 144 6.42 -8.87 15.64
CA THR A 144 7.32 -8.75 16.79
C THR A 144 7.34 -7.34 17.39
N GLY A 145 6.64 -6.39 16.78
CA GLY A 145 6.58 -5.00 17.23
C GLY A 145 7.64 -4.08 16.61
N ASN A 146 8.43 -4.57 15.65
CA ASN A 146 9.44 -3.75 14.97
C ASN A 146 8.80 -2.93 13.86
N VAL A 147 9.15 -1.64 13.79
CA VAL A 147 8.76 -0.77 12.67
C VAL A 147 9.55 -1.16 11.43
N ILE A 148 8.87 -1.62 10.39
CA ILE A 148 9.48 -1.99 9.11
C ILE A 148 9.40 -0.87 8.07
N ALA A 149 8.42 0.01 8.19
CA ALA A 149 8.28 1.21 7.38
C ALA A 149 7.59 2.32 8.16
N GLN A 150 8.01 3.56 7.94
CA GLN A 150 7.42 4.73 8.57
C GLN A 150 7.06 5.78 7.52
N ILE A 151 5.81 6.20 7.54
CA ILE A 151 5.28 7.30 6.74
C ILE A 151 5.42 8.56 7.61
N ARG A 152 6.01 9.62 7.04
CA ARG A 152 6.20 10.92 7.70
C ARG A 152 5.87 12.05 6.74
N GLU A 153 5.41 13.19 7.26
CA GLU A 153 5.42 14.43 6.49
C GLU A 153 6.83 14.69 5.94
N TRP A 154 6.89 15.17 4.69
CA TRP A 154 8.14 15.73 4.18
C TRP A 154 8.22 17.19 4.63
N ILE A 155 7.33 18.03 4.13
CA ILE A 155 7.23 19.43 4.57
C ILE A 155 5.99 19.55 5.45
N ILE A 156 6.10 20.31 6.56
CA ILE A 156 4.98 20.54 7.48
C ILE A 156 3.78 21.08 6.68
N GLY A 157 2.63 20.40 6.76
CA GLY A 157 1.42 20.77 6.04
C GLY A 157 1.36 20.37 4.56
N SER A 158 2.43 19.78 4.01
CA SER A 158 2.41 19.19 2.66
C SER A 158 1.75 17.81 2.68
N ARG A 159 0.54 17.72 2.13
CA ARG A 159 -0.20 16.46 1.99
C ARG A 159 0.12 15.68 0.72
N ASP A 160 0.53 16.40 -0.33
CA ASP A 160 0.78 15.84 -1.66
C ASP A 160 2.17 15.23 -1.79
N ILE A 161 3.12 15.66 -0.95
CA ILE A 161 4.48 15.12 -0.91
C ILE A 161 4.80 14.70 0.51
N TYR A 162 5.15 13.44 0.70
CA TYR A 162 5.52 12.87 1.98
C TYR A 162 6.66 11.87 1.81
N LYS A 163 7.31 11.51 2.91
CA LYS A 163 8.44 10.57 2.90
C LYS A 163 8.06 9.24 3.52
N VAL A 164 8.66 8.18 3.01
CA VAL A 164 8.52 6.83 3.53
C VAL A 164 9.91 6.26 3.77
N VAL A 165 10.20 5.94 5.03
CA VAL A 165 11.45 5.31 5.43
C VAL A 165 11.20 3.82 5.56
N VAL A 166 11.90 3.01 4.77
CA VAL A 166 11.77 1.55 4.74
C VAL A 166 13.05 0.91 5.28
N LYS A 167 12.93 0.02 6.27
CA LYS A 167 14.07 -0.67 6.87
C LYS A 167 14.76 -1.60 5.87
N ALA A 168 16.03 -1.90 6.16
CA ALA A 168 16.79 -2.89 5.41
C ALA A 168 16.06 -4.25 5.35
N SER A 169 16.24 -4.98 4.25
CA SER A 169 15.66 -6.31 4.01
C SER A 169 14.12 -6.37 4.08
N VAL A 170 13.45 -5.24 3.86
CA VAL A 170 11.99 -5.15 3.72
C VAL A 170 11.63 -5.04 2.24
N ASP A 171 10.55 -5.72 1.86
CA ASP A 171 9.98 -5.65 0.53
C ASP A 171 9.34 -4.28 0.26
N LYS A 172 9.99 -3.43 -0.54
CA LYS A 172 9.47 -2.08 -0.83
C LYS A 172 8.16 -2.13 -1.61
N ALA A 173 8.00 -3.06 -2.56
CA ALA A 173 6.78 -3.19 -3.34
C ALA A 173 5.59 -3.58 -2.45
N PHE A 174 5.80 -4.44 -1.46
CA PHE A 174 4.80 -4.72 -0.43
C PHE A 174 4.42 -3.47 0.38
N VAL A 175 5.41 -2.71 0.87
CA VAL A 175 5.16 -1.49 1.64
C VAL A 175 4.30 -0.50 0.86
N PHE A 176 4.64 -0.24 -0.40
CA PHE A 176 3.85 0.68 -1.22
C PHE A 176 2.50 0.11 -1.67
N GLY A 177 2.39 -1.22 -1.80
CA GLY A 177 1.10 -1.88 -1.98
C GLY A 177 0.17 -1.66 -0.79
N VAL A 178 0.70 -1.72 0.44
CA VAL A 178 -0.07 -1.37 1.65
C VAL A 178 -0.44 0.12 1.65
N ILE A 179 0.50 1.01 1.34
CA ILE A 179 0.24 2.46 1.25
C ILE A 179 -0.83 2.77 0.20
N ALA A 180 -0.84 2.09 -0.95
CA ALA A 180 -1.86 2.25 -1.97
C ALA A 180 -3.28 1.96 -1.43
N VAL A 181 -3.40 0.92 -0.61
CA VAL A 181 -4.67 0.59 0.05
C VAL A 181 -5.05 1.62 1.10
N LEU A 182 -4.10 2.13 1.88
CA LEU A 182 -4.36 3.20 2.87
C LEU A 182 -4.85 4.47 2.18
N ASP A 183 -4.14 4.90 1.14
CA ASP A 183 -4.51 6.05 0.31
C ASP A 183 -5.95 5.90 -0.22
N TYR A 184 -6.35 4.70 -0.68
CA TYR A 184 -7.73 4.46 -1.09
C TYR A 184 -8.74 4.54 0.08
N ILE A 185 -8.46 3.85 1.20
CA ILE A 185 -9.36 3.79 2.36
C ILE A 185 -9.67 5.20 2.88
N TYR A 186 -8.65 6.05 2.97
CA TYR A 186 -8.78 7.43 3.42
C TYR A 186 -9.28 8.40 2.35
N GLY A 187 -9.63 7.89 1.16
CA GLY A 187 -10.21 8.67 0.08
C GLY A 187 -9.26 9.67 -0.56
N GLU A 188 -8.00 9.30 -0.65
CA GLU A 188 -6.94 10.08 -1.26
C GLU A 188 -6.82 9.79 -2.76
N SER A 189 -5.61 9.89 -3.32
CA SER A 189 -5.39 9.99 -4.77
C SER A 189 -5.73 8.74 -5.58
N THR A 190 -5.72 7.56 -4.98
CA THR A 190 -6.01 6.27 -5.63
C THR A 190 -7.51 5.94 -5.66
N ARG A 191 -8.34 6.73 -4.98
CA ARG A 191 -9.79 6.52 -4.94
C ARG A 191 -10.51 7.21 -6.11
N CYS A 192 -11.67 6.68 -6.46
CA CYS A 192 -12.78 7.26 -7.19
C CYS A 192 -14.03 7.05 -6.29
#